data_AF-X1DAQ1-F1
#
_entry.id   AF-X1DAQ1-F1
#
_cell.length_a   1.000
_cell.length_b   1.000
_cell.length_c   1.000
_cell.angle_alpha   90.00
_cell.angle_beta   90.00
_cell.angle_gamma   90.00
#
_symmetry.space_group_name_H-M   'P 1'
#
loop_
_entity.id
_entity.type
_entity.pdbx_description
1 polymer ?
#
loop_
_entity_poly.entity_id
_entity_poly.type
_entity_poly.pdbx_seq_one_letter_code
_entity_poly.pdbx_strand_id
1 'polypeptide(L)'
;SGYPLMKSTDPENVDSPFVLMPRKDPAAFIAMLAYARNCEKDLAAEIKGWLTKVAEAPPAYGSQGDRNRRFLRLQSLRDIFT
;
A
#
# COMPACT_ATOMS: atom_id res chain seq x y z
N SER A 1 -24.73 10.96 -15.60
CA SER A 1 -23.62 10.04 -15.90
C SER A 1 -23.14 9.46 -14.58
N GLY A 2 -23.59 8.26 -14.22
CA GLY A 2 -23.22 7.60 -12.98
C GLY A 2 -22.05 6.66 -13.25
N TYR A 3 -20.86 7.02 -12.78
CA TYR A 3 -19.76 6.06 -12.76
C TYR A 3 -20.18 4.89 -11.89
N PRO A 4 -20.08 3.63 -12.36
CA PRO A 4 -20.42 2.49 -11.54
C PRO A 4 -19.56 2.54 -10.27
N LEU A 5 -20.23 2.46 -9.11
CA LEU A 5 -19.59 2.44 -7.82
C LEU A 5 -18.79 1.13 -7.73
N MET A 6 -17.53 1.17 -8.13
CA MET A 6 -16.66 -0.01 -8.14
C MET A 6 -16.44 -0.43 -6.69
N LYS A 7 -17.13 -1.48 -6.26
CA LYS A 7 -16.94 -2.05 -4.93
C LYS A 7 -15.71 -2.93 -5.00
N SER A 8 -14.59 -2.46 -4.44
CA SER A 8 -13.31 -3.17 -4.39
C SER A 8 -13.32 -4.41 -3.47
N THR A 9 -14.50 -4.97 -3.20
CA THR A 9 -14.71 -6.02 -2.19
C THR A 9 -15.32 -7.28 -2.77
N ASP A 10 -15.56 -7.34 -4.08
CA ASP A 10 -15.98 -8.57 -4.75
C ASP A 10 -14.73 -9.45 -5.01
N PRO A 11 -14.52 -10.53 -4.24
CA PRO A 11 -13.33 -11.37 -4.37
C PRO A 11 -13.32 -12.20 -5.67
N GLU A 12 -14.47 -12.34 -6.34
CA GLU A 12 -14.60 -13.13 -7.57
C GLU A 12 -14.32 -12.31 -8.83
N ASN A 13 -14.29 -10.97 -8.71
CA ASN A 13 -13.99 -10.08 -9.82
C ASN A 13 -12.50 -9.75 -9.85
N VAL A 14 -11.75 -10.52 -10.63
CA VAL A 14 -10.29 -10.34 -10.81
C VAL A 14 -9.90 -8.97 -11.39
N ASP A 15 -10.82 -8.31 -12.09
CA ASP A 15 -10.61 -6.98 -12.67
C ASP A 15 -11.04 -5.86 -11.71
N SER A 16 -11.58 -6.19 -10.53
CA SER A 16 -11.96 -5.21 -9.51
C SER A 16 -10.71 -4.67 -8.80
N PRO A 17 -10.39 -3.37 -8.91
CA PRO A 17 -9.20 -2.80 -8.35
C PRO A 17 -9.33 -2.69 -6.83
N PHE A 18 -8.46 -3.37 -6.10
CA PHE A 18 -8.19 -3.07 -4.70
C PHE A 18 -7.09 -2.02 -4.61
N VAL A 19 -7.44 -0.78 -4.27
CA VAL A 19 -6.49 0.35 -4.30
C VAL A 19 -5.76 0.49 -2.97
N LEU A 20 -4.47 0.18 -2.96
CA LEU A 20 -3.56 0.49 -1.85
C LEU A 20 -3.20 1.98 -1.88
N MET A 21 -3.23 2.64 -0.71
CA MET A 21 -2.82 4.04 -0.55
C MET A 21 -1.69 4.22 0.49
N PRO A 22 -0.43 3.88 0.15
CA PRO A 22 0.72 3.93 1.07
C PRO A 22 0.97 5.27 1.76
N ARG A 23 0.63 6.39 1.10
CA ARG A 23 0.75 7.72 1.71
C ARG A 23 -0.24 7.96 2.86
N LYS A 24 -1.41 7.30 2.78
CA LYS A 24 -2.54 7.49 3.71
C LYS A 24 -2.67 6.38 4.73
N ASP A 25 -2.19 5.18 4.40
CA ASP A 25 -2.28 3.99 5.24
C ASP A 25 -0.92 3.28 5.32
N PRO A 26 -0.29 3.26 6.51
CA PRO A 26 0.97 2.56 6.68
C PRO A 26 0.88 1.04 6.45
N ALA A 27 -0.30 0.40 6.60
CA ALA A 27 -0.45 -1.01 6.23
C ALA A 27 -0.34 -1.22 4.71
N ALA A 28 -0.85 -0.27 3.91
CA ALA A 28 -0.70 -0.30 2.46
C ALA A 28 0.77 -0.13 2.03
N PHE A 29 1.54 0.67 2.77
CA PHE A 29 2.99 0.81 2.54
C PHE A 29 3.73 -0.52 2.74
N ILE A 30 3.44 -1.23 3.84
CA ILE A 30 4.04 -2.54 4.14
C ILE A 30 3.61 -3.59 3.11
N ALA A 31 2.34 -3.61 2.71
CA ALA A 31 1.85 -4.53 1.69
C ALA A 31 2.59 -4.35 0.36
N MET A 32 2.84 -3.12 -0.07
CA MET A 32 3.57 -2.86 -1.32
C MET A 32 5.05 -3.25 -1.24
N LEU A 33 5.69 -3.09 -0.08
CA LEU A 33 7.05 -3.62 0.14
C LEU A 33 7.10 -5.14 0.05
N ALA A 34 6.14 -5.82 0.67
CA ALA A 34 6.04 -7.28 0.61
C ALA A 34 5.80 -7.75 -0.83
N TYR A 35 4.96 -7.05 -1.59
CA TYR A 35 4.73 -7.33 -3.00
C TYR A 35 6.00 -7.14 -3.85
N ALA A 36 6.75 -6.05 -3.63
CA ALA A 36 8.02 -5.79 -4.32
C ALA A 36 9.10 -6.87 -4.10
N ARG A 37 8.97 -7.71 -3.07
CA ARG A 37 9.85 -8.88 -2.84
C ARG A 37 9.49 -10.08 -3.70
N ASN A 38 8.28 -10.12 -4.25
CA ASN A 38 7.69 -11.27 -4.93
C ASN A 38 7.28 -10.99 -6.39
N CYS A 39 7.55 -9.79 -6.92
CA CYS A 39 7.25 -9.43 -8.30
C CYS A 39 8.52 -9.38 -9.18
N GLU A 40 8.35 -9.16 -10.49
CA GLU A 40 9.45 -9.01 -11.43
C GLU A 40 10.39 -7.84 -11.06
N LYS A 41 11.65 -7.93 -11.49
CA LYS A 41 12.73 -7.05 -11.02
C LYS A 41 12.49 -5.57 -11.35
N ASP A 42 12.01 -5.28 -12.56
CA ASP A 42 11.80 -3.91 -13.02
C ASP A 42 10.65 -3.27 -12.25
N LEU A 43 9.51 -3.98 -12.12
CA LEU A 43 8.39 -3.54 -11.29
C LEU A 43 8.78 -3.36 -9.82
N ALA A 44 9.61 -4.27 -9.27
CA ALA A 44 10.10 -4.14 -7.91
C ALA A 44 10.94 -2.86 -7.72
N ALA A 45 11.77 -2.52 -8.71
CA ALA A 45 12.58 -1.30 -8.68
C ALA A 45 11.69 -0.04 -8.75
N GLU A 46 10.68 -0.03 -9.62
CA GLU A 46 9.71 1.06 -9.73
C GLU A 46 8.92 1.26 -8.43
N ILE A 47 8.39 0.17 -7.84
CA ILE A 47 7.67 0.22 -6.57
C ILE A 47 8.56 0.78 -5.47
N LYS A 48 9.81 0.28 -5.34
CA LYS A 48 10.75 0.77 -4.32
C LYS A 48 11.06 2.25 -4.52
N GLY A 49 11.36 2.67 -5.75
CA GLY A 49 11.64 4.06 -6.06
C GLY A 49 10.47 5.00 -5.76
N TRP A 50 9.24 4.55 -6.01
CA TRP A 50 8.04 5.30 -5.65
C TRP A 50 7.79 5.33 -4.13
N LEU A 51 7.98 4.21 -3.42
CA LEU A 51 7.83 4.16 -1.96
C LEU A 51 8.86 5.04 -1.23
N THR A 52 10.07 5.20 -1.75
CA THR A 52 11.05 6.18 -1.24
C THR A 52 10.47 7.59 -1.26
N LYS A 53 9.87 8.01 -2.39
CA LYS A 53 9.22 9.33 -2.51
C LYS A 53 8.02 9.46 -1.57
N VAL A 54 7.27 8.37 -1.32
CA VAL A 54 6.16 8.36 -0.36
C VAL A 54 6.67 8.55 1.07
N ALA A 55 7.79 7.93 1.43
CA ALA A 55 8.39 8.03 2.77
C ALA A 55 8.98 9.43 3.05
N GLU A 56 9.50 10.10 2.03
CA GLU A 56 10.02 11.48 2.12
C GLU A 56 8.90 12.54 2.18
N ALA A 57 7.70 12.21 1.72
CA ALA A 57 6.57 13.14 1.70
C ALA A 57 6.01 13.41 3.11
N PRO A 58 5.48 14.62 3.38
CA PRO A 58 4.79 14.90 4.63
C PRO A 58 3.66 13.89 4.88
N PRO A 59 3.53 13.39 6.13
CA PRO A 59 2.51 12.41 6.47
C PRO A 59 1.11 12.97 6.18
N ALA A 60 0.33 12.25 5.39
CA ALA A 60 -1.03 12.62 5.04
C ALA A 60 -1.95 11.45 5.35
N TYR A 61 -2.43 11.36 6.58
CA TYR A 61 -3.19 10.19 7.01
C TYR A 61 -4.68 10.34 6.72
N GLY A 62 -5.27 9.30 6.12
CA GLY A 62 -6.73 9.20 5.97
C GLY A 62 -7.35 8.51 7.17
N SER A 63 -8.67 8.66 7.34
CA SER A 63 -9.45 8.07 8.45
C SER A 63 -9.27 6.55 8.62
N GLN A 64 -9.08 5.82 7.51
CA GLN A 64 -8.80 4.38 7.55
C GLN A 64 -7.35 4.08 7.95
N GLY A 65 -6.37 4.87 7.52
CA GLY A 65 -4.97 4.72 7.93
C GLY A 65 -4.77 4.98 9.43
N ASP A 66 -5.51 5.94 9.99
CA ASP A 66 -5.58 6.15 11.45
C ASP A 66 -6.08 4.90 12.18
N ARG A 67 -7.14 4.28 11.68
CA ARG A 67 -7.71 3.07 12.26
C ARG A 67 -6.82 1.85 12.07
N ASN A 68 -6.03 1.79 11.00
CA ASN A 68 -5.16 0.66 10.69
C ASN A 68 -3.87 0.68 11.51
N ARG A 69 -3.42 1.86 11.97
CA ARG A 69 -2.25 1.99 12.84
C ARG A 69 -2.26 1.10 14.08
N ARG A 70 -3.41 0.94 14.74
CA ARG A 70 -3.52 0.09 15.94
C ARG A 70 -3.28 -1.40 15.65
N PHE A 71 -3.40 -1.82 14.40
CA PHE A 71 -3.15 -3.19 13.96
C PHE A 71 -1.74 -3.39 13.41
N LEU A 72 -0.97 -2.31 13.23
CA LEU A 72 0.45 -2.37 12.94
C LEU A 72 1.22 -2.77 14.21
N ARG A 73 1.12 -4.04 14.60
CA ARG A 73 2.00 -4.62 15.60
C ARG A 73 3.41 -4.74 15.01
N LEU A 74 4.30 -3.84 15.45
CA LEU A 74 5.75 -4.03 15.64
C LEU A 74 6.44 -5.02 14.67
N GLN A 75 6.30 -4.86 13.37
CA GLN A 75 7.40 -5.25 12.48
C GLN A 75 8.35 -4.07 12.48
N SER A 76 9.51 -4.25 13.10
CA SER A 76 10.52 -3.21 13.15
C SER A 76 10.88 -2.86 11.70
N LEU A 77 10.88 -1.57 11.37
CA LEU A 77 11.29 -1.08 10.04
C LEU A 77 12.71 -1.52 9.64
N ARG A 78 13.48 -2.12 10.55
CA ARG A 78 14.81 -2.70 10.30
C ARG A 78 14.77 -3.94 9.41
N ASP A 79 13.69 -4.72 9.45
CA ASP A 79 13.54 -5.95 8.66
C ASP A 79 13.12 -5.69 7.20
N ILE A 80 12.93 -4.41 6.85
CA ILE A 80 12.37 -3.98 5.56
C ILE A 80 13.45 -3.53 4.57
N PHE A 81 14.55 -2.96 5.07
CA PHE A 81 15.61 -2.34 4.26
C PHE A 81 16.96 -3.08 4.31
N THR A 82 17.00 -4.27 4.91
CA THR A 82 18.10 -5.24 4.75
C THR A 82 17.66 -6.35 3.80
#